data_AF-Q9SSK7-F1
#
_entry.id   AF-Q9SSK7-F1
#
_cell.length_a   1.000
_cell.length_b   1.000
_cell.length_c   1.000
_cell.angle_alpha   90.00
_cell.angle_beta   90.00
_cell.angle_gamma   90.00
#
_symmetry.space_group_name_H-M   'P 1'
#
loop_
_entity.id
_entity.type
_entity.pdbx_description
1 polymer ?
#
loop_
_entity_poly.entity_id
_entity_poly.type
_entity_poly.pdbx_seq_one_letter_code
_entity_poly.pdbx_strand_id
1 'polypeptide(L)'
;MAKTEAPSLVGKLETEVEIKASAGQFHHMFAGKPHHVSKASPGNIQSCDLHEGDWGTVGSIVFWNYVHDGEAKVAKERIEAVEPEKNLITFRVIEGDLMKEYKSFLITIQVTPKHGGPGSIVHWHLEYEKISDEVAHPETLLQFCVEVSQEIDEHLLSEEEEVKTTETLETEVEIKASAEKFHHMFAGKPHHVSKATPGNIQSCDLHEGDWGTVGSIVFWNYVHDGEAKVAKERIEAVDPEKNLITFRVIEGDLMKEYKSFVITIQVTPKHGGSGSVVHWHFEYEKINEEVAHPETLLQFAVEVSKEIDEHLLAEE
;
A
#
# COMPACT_ATOMS: atom_id res chain seq x y z
N MET A 1 -38.03 -43.23 -23.13
CA MET A 1 -36.71 -43.30 -22.45
C MET A 1 -36.21 -41.88 -22.35
N ALA A 2 -36.20 -41.29 -21.15
CA ALA A 2 -35.46 -40.05 -20.96
C ALA A 2 -33.98 -40.40 -21.12
N LYS A 3 -33.30 -39.77 -22.08
CA LYS A 3 -31.85 -39.80 -22.13
C LYS A 3 -31.39 -39.05 -20.89
N THR A 4 -30.92 -39.78 -19.88
CA THR A 4 -30.09 -39.18 -18.83
C THR A 4 -28.85 -38.68 -19.54
N GLU A 5 -28.78 -37.37 -19.81
CA GLU A 5 -27.53 -36.74 -20.24
C GLU A 5 -26.50 -37.03 -19.16
N ALA A 6 -25.34 -37.55 -19.57
CA ALA A 6 -24.23 -37.74 -18.65
C ALA A 6 -23.89 -36.36 -18.05
N PRO A 7 -23.64 -36.26 -16.73
CA PRO A 7 -23.22 -35.00 -16.14
C PRO A 7 -21.99 -34.48 -16.88
N SER A 8 -22.01 -33.22 -17.28
CA SER A 8 -20.84 -32.59 -17.88
C SER A 8 -19.81 -32.32 -16.80
N LEU A 9 -18.57 -32.80 -16.99
CA LEU A 9 -17.45 -32.44 -16.12
C LEU A 9 -17.04 -30.97 -16.27
N VAL A 10 -17.39 -30.34 -17.40
CA VAL A 10 -17.15 -28.91 -17.64
C VAL A 10 -18.32 -28.11 -17.08
N GLY A 11 -18.03 -27.09 -16.28
CA GLY A 11 -19.02 -26.22 -15.65
C GLY A 11 -18.62 -24.75 -15.70
N LYS A 12 -19.62 -23.89 -15.53
CA LYS A 12 -19.49 -22.44 -15.37
C LYS A 12 -20.34 -21.98 -14.20
N LEU A 13 -19.81 -21.10 -13.37
CA LEU A 13 -20.55 -20.45 -12.29
C LEU A 13 -20.22 -18.95 -12.31
N GLU A 14 -21.19 -18.12 -11.94
CA GLU A 14 -20.98 -16.68 -11.89
C GLU A 14 -21.81 -16.02 -10.79
N THR A 15 -21.34 -14.88 -10.30
CA THR A 15 -22.05 -14.05 -9.33
C THR A 15 -21.74 -12.57 -9.58
N GLU A 16 -22.64 -11.71 -9.14
CA GLU A 16 -22.49 -10.27 -9.17
C GLU A 16 -22.49 -9.71 -7.74
N VAL A 17 -21.56 -8.82 -7.46
CA VAL A 17 -21.43 -8.15 -6.15
C VAL A 17 -21.54 -6.66 -6.37
N GLU A 18 -22.54 -6.06 -5.74
CA GLU A 18 -22.68 -4.61 -5.71
C GLU A 18 -21.70 -3.99 -4.72
N ILE A 19 -20.87 -3.06 -5.19
CA ILE A 19 -19.88 -2.33 -4.39
C ILE A 19 -20.08 -0.82 -4.51
N LYS A 20 -19.57 -0.05 -3.56
CA LYS A 20 -19.61 1.42 -3.58
C LYS A 20 -18.35 2.03 -4.20
N ALA A 21 -17.22 1.34 -4.15
CA ALA A 21 -15.98 1.74 -4.80
C ALA A 21 -16.13 1.81 -6.33
N SER A 22 -15.29 2.63 -6.96
CA SER A 22 -15.25 2.72 -8.42
C SER A 22 -14.67 1.45 -9.05
N ALA A 23 -15.03 1.19 -10.31
CA ALA A 23 -14.59 0.01 -11.04
C ALA A 23 -13.06 -0.05 -11.17
N GLY A 24 -12.43 1.10 -11.38
CA GLY A 24 -10.97 1.22 -11.45
C GLY A 24 -10.29 0.94 -10.12
N GLN A 25 -10.83 1.42 -8.99
CA GLN A 25 -10.27 1.14 -7.65
C GLN A 25 -10.28 -0.37 -7.36
N PHE A 26 -11.42 -1.04 -7.59
CA PHE A 26 -11.52 -2.49 -7.33
C PHE A 26 -10.65 -3.30 -8.30
N HIS A 27 -10.67 -3.00 -9.61
CA HIS A 27 -9.81 -3.70 -10.58
C HIS A 27 -8.33 -3.54 -10.27
N HIS A 28 -7.92 -2.34 -9.83
CA HIS A 28 -6.55 -2.08 -9.44
C HIS A 28 -6.09 -2.94 -8.26
N MET A 29 -6.99 -3.37 -7.36
CA MET A 29 -6.65 -4.33 -6.30
C MET A 29 -6.14 -5.65 -6.85
N PHE A 30 -6.68 -6.17 -7.96
CA PHE A 30 -6.23 -7.44 -8.54
C PHE A 30 -5.17 -7.28 -9.63
N ALA A 31 -5.24 -6.20 -10.41
CA ALA A 31 -4.31 -5.96 -11.50
C ALA A 31 -3.04 -5.22 -11.08
N GLY A 32 -3.14 -4.20 -10.22
CA GLY A 32 -2.01 -3.35 -9.85
C GLY A 32 -1.34 -3.75 -8.53
N LYS A 33 -2.14 -4.05 -7.51
CA LYS A 33 -1.67 -4.30 -6.14
C LYS A 33 -2.29 -5.56 -5.49
N PRO A 34 -2.22 -6.76 -6.10
CA PRO A 34 -2.85 -7.98 -5.56
C PRO A 34 -2.35 -8.38 -4.16
N HIS A 35 -1.11 -8.03 -3.81
CA HIS A 35 -0.58 -8.19 -2.44
C HIS A 35 -1.23 -7.27 -1.39
N HIS A 36 -2.06 -6.29 -1.78
CA HIS A 36 -2.89 -5.52 -0.86
C HIS A 36 -4.23 -6.20 -0.55
N VAL A 37 -4.65 -7.21 -1.33
CA VAL A 37 -5.90 -7.93 -1.07
C VAL A 37 -5.88 -8.62 0.29
N SER A 38 -4.71 -9.09 0.76
CA SER A 38 -4.57 -9.65 2.12
C SER A 38 -4.74 -8.62 3.23
N LYS A 39 -4.49 -7.33 2.97
CA LYS A 39 -4.78 -6.26 3.93
C LYS A 39 -6.26 -5.92 3.97
N ALA A 40 -6.91 -5.96 2.82
CA ALA A 40 -8.34 -5.72 2.68
C ALA A 40 -9.18 -6.86 3.27
N SER A 41 -8.70 -8.10 3.15
CA SER A 41 -9.43 -9.31 3.50
C SER A 41 -8.54 -10.30 4.27
N PRO A 42 -8.00 -9.95 5.45
CA PRO A 42 -6.99 -10.75 6.15
C PRO A 42 -7.53 -12.08 6.71
N GLY A 43 -8.85 -12.23 6.86
CA GLY A 43 -9.47 -13.49 7.25
C GLY A 43 -9.45 -14.52 6.11
N ASN A 44 -9.68 -14.06 4.88
CA ASN A 44 -9.84 -14.89 3.69
C ASN A 44 -8.54 -15.03 2.88
N ILE A 45 -7.72 -13.99 2.82
CA ILE A 45 -6.49 -13.92 2.03
C ILE A 45 -5.31 -13.63 2.96
N GLN A 46 -4.39 -14.58 3.07
CA GLN A 46 -3.23 -14.48 3.96
C GLN A 46 -2.04 -13.80 3.27
N SER A 47 -1.77 -14.13 2.00
CA SER A 47 -0.76 -13.44 1.19
C SER A 47 -1.04 -13.59 -0.31
N CYS A 48 -0.43 -12.68 -1.08
CA CYS A 48 -0.28 -12.81 -2.53
C CYS A 48 1.15 -12.43 -2.91
N ASP A 49 1.86 -13.39 -3.49
CA ASP A 49 3.28 -13.27 -3.82
C ASP A 49 3.47 -13.34 -5.34
N LEU A 50 4.33 -12.49 -5.89
CA LEU A 50 4.69 -12.53 -7.31
C LEU A 50 5.83 -13.53 -7.49
N HIS A 51 5.58 -14.59 -8.25
CA HIS A 51 6.58 -15.63 -8.53
C HIS A 51 7.33 -15.39 -9.84
N GLU A 52 6.68 -14.85 -10.86
CA GLU A 52 7.28 -14.58 -12.17
C GLU A 52 6.58 -13.40 -12.85
N GLY A 53 7.35 -12.58 -13.57
CA GLY A 53 6.83 -11.43 -14.33
C GLY A 53 6.60 -10.20 -13.48
N ASP A 54 5.63 -9.38 -13.90
CA ASP A 54 5.21 -8.13 -13.26
C ASP A 54 3.73 -8.16 -12.90
N TRP A 55 3.31 -7.44 -11.87
CA TRP A 55 1.90 -7.31 -11.50
C TRP A 55 1.06 -6.80 -12.69
N GLY A 56 -0.12 -7.40 -12.90
CA GLY A 56 -1.06 -6.96 -13.94
C GLY A 56 -0.61 -7.20 -15.38
N THR A 57 0.43 -8.01 -15.58
CA THR A 57 0.94 -8.35 -16.92
C THR A 57 0.55 -9.77 -17.31
N VAL A 58 0.06 -9.95 -18.54
CA VAL A 58 -0.30 -11.27 -19.08
C VAL A 58 0.94 -12.17 -19.09
N GLY A 59 0.79 -13.38 -18.58
CA GLY A 59 1.85 -14.38 -18.47
C GLY A 59 2.53 -14.43 -17.09
N SER A 60 2.41 -13.37 -16.28
CA SER A 60 2.93 -13.34 -14.91
C SER A 60 2.28 -14.41 -14.03
N ILE A 61 3.02 -14.85 -13.02
CA ILE A 61 2.61 -15.91 -12.09
C ILE A 61 2.49 -15.32 -10.69
N VAL A 62 1.32 -15.48 -10.10
CA VAL A 62 1.00 -15.07 -8.73
C VAL A 62 0.70 -16.29 -7.88
N PHE A 63 0.99 -16.20 -6.57
CA PHE A 63 0.76 -17.26 -5.62
C PHE A 63 -0.05 -16.74 -4.44
N TRP A 64 -1.20 -17.37 -4.21
CA TRP A 64 -2.12 -17.00 -3.15
C TRP A 64 -2.05 -18.00 -2.01
N ASN A 65 -1.98 -17.49 -0.78
CA ASN A 65 -2.34 -18.23 0.42
C ASN A 65 -3.69 -17.69 0.91
N TYR A 66 -4.69 -18.55 1.03
CA TYR A 66 -6.06 -18.15 1.38
C TYR A 66 -6.71 -19.16 2.34
N VAL A 67 -7.79 -18.75 2.99
CA VAL A 67 -8.58 -19.59 3.88
C VAL A 67 -9.96 -19.72 3.27
N HIS A 68 -10.36 -20.95 2.93
CA HIS A 68 -11.67 -21.24 2.32
C HIS A 68 -12.31 -22.42 3.04
N ASP A 69 -13.58 -22.26 3.43
CA ASP A 69 -14.33 -23.20 4.28
C ASP A 69 -13.59 -23.56 5.59
N GLY A 70 -12.84 -22.59 6.14
CA GLY A 70 -12.07 -22.74 7.38
C GLY A 70 -10.73 -23.48 7.22
N GLU A 71 -10.35 -23.85 6.01
CA GLU A 71 -9.08 -24.53 5.70
C GLU A 71 -8.11 -23.60 5.00
N ALA A 72 -6.84 -23.63 5.41
CA ALA A 72 -5.77 -22.97 4.66
C ALA A 72 -5.53 -23.70 3.33
N LYS A 73 -5.54 -22.94 2.24
CA LYS A 73 -5.37 -23.41 0.86
C LYS A 73 -4.39 -22.51 0.11
N VAL A 74 -3.87 -23.02 -0.99
CA VAL A 74 -2.97 -22.31 -1.90
C VAL A 74 -3.43 -22.40 -3.34
N ALA A 75 -3.19 -21.34 -4.10
CA ALA A 75 -3.42 -21.30 -5.54
C ALA A 75 -2.27 -20.57 -6.24
N LYS A 76 -1.62 -21.26 -7.17
CA LYS A 76 -0.65 -20.67 -8.08
C LYS A 76 -1.35 -20.41 -9.41
N GLU A 77 -1.33 -19.17 -9.85
CA GLU A 77 -2.13 -18.71 -10.96
C GLU A 77 -1.28 -17.99 -12.01
N ARG A 78 -1.65 -18.14 -13.27
CA ARG A 78 -1.11 -17.37 -14.38
C ARG A 78 -2.15 -16.36 -14.84
N ILE A 79 -1.74 -15.11 -15.04
CA ILE A 79 -2.59 -14.09 -15.65
C ILE A 79 -2.76 -14.41 -17.14
N GLU A 80 -3.98 -14.69 -17.59
CA GLU A 80 -4.28 -14.99 -19.00
C GLU A 80 -4.74 -13.76 -19.79
N ALA A 81 -5.43 -12.83 -19.15
CA ALA A 81 -5.93 -11.61 -19.78
C ALA A 81 -5.97 -10.45 -18.80
N VAL A 82 -5.64 -9.25 -19.28
CA VAL A 82 -5.82 -7.98 -18.56
C VAL A 82 -6.33 -6.95 -19.55
N GLU A 83 -7.49 -6.38 -19.30
CA GLU A 83 -8.08 -5.32 -20.13
C GLU A 83 -8.46 -4.14 -19.24
N PRO A 84 -7.53 -3.19 -18.97
CA PRO A 84 -7.76 -2.08 -18.04
C PRO A 84 -8.97 -1.21 -18.42
N GLU A 85 -9.16 -0.97 -19.72
CA GLU A 85 -10.30 -0.19 -20.25
C GLU A 85 -11.66 -0.86 -19.97
N LYS A 86 -11.68 -2.17 -19.70
CA LYS A 86 -12.88 -2.93 -19.34
C LYS A 86 -12.91 -3.32 -17.86
N ASN A 87 -11.90 -2.90 -17.07
CA ASN A 87 -11.69 -3.35 -15.70
C ASN A 87 -11.79 -4.88 -15.56
N LEU A 88 -11.16 -5.60 -16.50
CA LEU A 88 -11.21 -7.06 -16.58
C LEU A 88 -9.84 -7.68 -16.34
N ILE A 89 -9.81 -8.80 -15.62
CA ILE A 89 -8.63 -9.64 -15.44
C ILE A 89 -9.05 -11.12 -15.36
N THR A 90 -8.26 -12.00 -15.97
CA THR A 90 -8.48 -13.45 -15.95
C THR A 90 -7.25 -14.18 -15.45
N PHE A 91 -7.45 -15.09 -14.50
CA PHE A 91 -6.43 -15.95 -13.90
C PHE A 91 -6.72 -17.41 -14.24
N ARG A 92 -5.69 -18.17 -14.63
CA ARG A 92 -5.74 -19.64 -14.71
C ARG A 92 -4.98 -20.24 -13.54
N VAL A 93 -5.65 -21.10 -12.77
CA VAL A 93 -4.98 -21.90 -11.75
C VAL A 93 -4.13 -22.97 -12.43
N ILE A 94 -2.84 -23.02 -12.09
CA ILE A 94 -1.87 -23.96 -12.67
C ILE A 94 -1.36 -24.98 -11.64
N GLU A 95 -1.29 -24.62 -10.37
CA GLU A 95 -0.97 -25.51 -9.24
C GLU A 95 -1.76 -25.06 -8.00
N GLY A 96 -1.97 -25.93 -7.02
CA GLY A 96 -2.64 -25.60 -5.76
C GLY A 96 -3.80 -26.53 -5.39
N ASP A 97 -4.54 -26.17 -4.34
CA ASP A 97 -5.61 -27.02 -3.79
C ASP A 97 -6.77 -27.24 -4.77
N LEU A 98 -7.15 -26.23 -5.55
CA LEU A 98 -8.17 -26.37 -6.59
C LEU A 98 -7.78 -27.45 -7.63
N MET A 99 -6.50 -27.63 -7.93
CA MET A 99 -6.04 -28.63 -8.91
C MET A 99 -6.14 -30.08 -8.39
N LYS A 100 -6.51 -30.29 -7.13
CA LYS A 100 -6.82 -31.62 -6.57
C LYS A 100 -8.22 -32.10 -6.95
N GLU A 101 -9.10 -31.18 -7.32
CA GLU A 101 -10.52 -31.40 -7.61
C GLU A 101 -10.85 -31.11 -9.09
N TYR A 102 -10.14 -30.16 -9.69
CA TYR A 102 -10.39 -29.69 -11.06
C TYR A 102 -9.15 -29.89 -11.95
N LYS A 103 -9.37 -30.32 -13.20
CA LYS A 103 -8.34 -30.44 -14.25
C LYS A 103 -7.95 -29.09 -14.85
N SER A 104 -8.88 -28.15 -14.84
CA SER A 104 -8.70 -26.77 -15.31
C SER A 104 -9.59 -25.87 -14.47
N PHE A 105 -9.10 -24.69 -14.11
CA PHE A 105 -9.86 -23.68 -13.38
C PHE A 105 -9.44 -22.28 -13.85
N LEU A 106 -10.42 -21.48 -14.23
CA LEU A 106 -10.29 -20.11 -14.70
C LEU A 106 -11.17 -19.22 -13.84
N ILE A 107 -10.62 -18.07 -13.46
CA ILE A 107 -11.29 -17.06 -12.65
C ILE A 107 -11.21 -15.76 -13.43
N THR A 108 -12.36 -15.20 -13.83
CA THR A 108 -12.43 -13.89 -14.46
C THR A 108 -13.15 -12.92 -13.54
N ILE A 109 -12.57 -11.74 -13.36
CA ILE A 109 -13.13 -10.62 -12.61
C ILE A 109 -13.35 -9.50 -13.62
N GLN A 110 -14.58 -9.02 -13.73
CA GLN A 110 -14.90 -7.82 -14.50
C GLN A 110 -15.66 -6.83 -13.63
N VAL A 111 -15.26 -5.56 -13.62
CA VAL A 111 -15.93 -4.54 -12.82
C VAL A 111 -16.56 -3.47 -13.70
N THR A 112 -17.87 -3.28 -13.59
CA THR A 112 -18.60 -2.30 -14.39
C THR A 112 -19.24 -1.23 -13.50
N PRO A 113 -19.14 0.07 -13.84
CA PRO A 113 -19.85 1.12 -13.11
C PRO A 113 -21.36 0.89 -13.09
N LYS A 114 -22.04 1.17 -11.97
CA LYS A 114 -23.50 1.07 -11.89
C LYS A 114 -24.15 2.10 -12.82
N HIS A 115 -25.20 1.68 -13.53
CA HIS A 115 -25.97 2.61 -14.35
C HIS A 115 -26.82 3.53 -13.46
N GLY A 116 -26.62 4.84 -13.56
CA GLY A 116 -27.48 5.84 -12.91
C GLY A 116 -27.20 6.09 -11.41
N GLY A 117 -26.07 5.63 -10.88
CA GLY A 117 -25.68 5.87 -9.49
C GLY A 117 -24.19 5.69 -9.23
N PRO A 118 -23.71 6.06 -8.03
CA PRO A 118 -22.33 5.78 -7.63
C PRO A 118 -22.10 4.28 -7.42
N GLY A 119 -20.84 3.89 -7.42
CA GLY A 119 -20.41 2.50 -7.21
C GLY A 119 -20.42 1.66 -8.47
N SER A 120 -20.18 0.36 -8.28
CA SER A 120 -19.88 -0.58 -9.35
C SER A 120 -20.48 -1.96 -9.07
N ILE A 121 -20.44 -2.82 -10.07
CA ILE A 121 -20.83 -4.23 -10.01
C ILE A 121 -19.59 -5.04 -10.36
N VAL A 122 -19.17 -5.92 -9.45
CA VAL A 122 -18.10 -6.90 -9.66
C VAL A 122 -18.75 -8.18 -10.15
N HIS A 123 -18.41 -8.60 -11.37
CA HIS A 123 -18.82 -9.88 -11.94
C HIS A 123 -17.68 -10.88 -11.82
N TRP A 124 -17.91 -11.93 -11.03
CA TRP A 124 -17.02 -13.08 -10.96
C TRP A 124 -17.54 -14.17 -11.87
N HIS A 125 -16.67 -14.71 -12.72
CA HIS A 125 -16.96 -15.81 -13.62
C HIS A 125 -15.94 -16.93 -13.45
N LEU A 126 -16.40 -18.10 -13.05
CA LEU A 126 -15.60 -19.31 -12.85
C LEU A 126 -15.85 -20.29 -13.99
N GLU A 127 -14.80 -20.70 -14.70
CA GLU A 127 -14.86 -21.79 -15.69
C GLU A 127 -13.97 -22.93 -15.24
N TYR A 128 -14.52 -24.15 -15.16
CA TYR A 128 -13.78 -25.28 -14.59
C TYR A 128 -14.12 -26.60 -15.28
N GLU A 129 -13.19 -27.55 -15.19
CA GLU A 129 -13.41 -28.94 -15.55
C GLU A 129 -13.11 -29.83 -14.33
N LYS A 130 -14.11 -30.55 -13.84
CA LYS A 130 -13.98 -31.49 -12.72
C LYS A 130 -13.14 -32.71 -13.10
N ILE A 131 -12.42 -33.28 -12.13
CA ILE A 131 -11.66 -34.53 -12.34
C ILE A 131 -12.61 -35.73 -12.50
N SER A 132 -13.73 -35.73 -11.78
CA SER A 132 -14.77 -36.76 -11.85
C SER A 132 -16.15 -36.18 -11.48
N ASP A 133 -17.22 -36.97 -11.66
CA ASP A 133 -18.59 -36.59 -11.28
C ASP A 133 -18.78 -36.51 -9.75
N GLU A 134 -17.88 -37.08 -8.96
CA GLU A 134 -17.91 -37.06 -7.49
C GLU A 134 -17.45 -35.74 -6.90
N VAL A 135 -16.72 -34.94 -7.69
CA VAL A 135 -16.29 -33.59 -7.30
C VAL A 135 -17.50 -32.65 -7.33
N ALA A 136 -17.67 -31.88 -6.26
CA ALA A 136 -18.71 -30.86 -6.15
C ALA A 136 -18.46 -29.72 -7.16
N HIS A 137 -19.49 -28.91 -7.39
CA HIS A 137 -19.28 -27.65 -8.08
C HIS A 137 -18.70 -26.62 -7.07
N PRO A 138 -17.97 -25.59 -7.52
CA PRO A 138 -17.30 -24.64 -6.63
C PRO A 138 -18.26 -23.55 -6.12
N GLU A 139 -19.48 -23.88 -5.69
CA GLU A 139 -20.43 -22.87 -5.18
C GLU A 139 -19.93 -22.17 -3.91
N THR A 140 -19.25 -22.89 -3.00
CA THR A 140 -18.69 -22.27 -1.79
C THR A 140 -17.54 -21.31 -2.13
N LEU A 141 -16.78 -21.60 -3.19
CA LEU A 141 -15.75 -20.68 -3.68
C LEU A 141 -16.37 -19.42 -4.30
N LEU A 142 -17.51 -19.55 -4.98
CA LEU A 142 -18.23 -18.39 -5.50
C LEU A 142 -18.71 -17.48 -4.36
N GLN A 143 -19.18 -18.04 -3.25
CA GLN A 143 -19.53 -17.29 -2.05
C GLN A 143 -18.30 -16.62 -1.40
N PHE A 144 -17.16 -17.31 -1.35
CA PHE A 144 -15.88 -16.72 -0.94
C PHE A 144 -15.50 -15.49 -1.78
N CYS A 145 -15.67 -15.54 -3.11
CA CYS A 145 -15.47 -14.39 -3.98
C CYS A 145 -16.39 -13.20 -3.62
N VAL A 146 -17.63 -13.46 -3.22
CA VAL A 146 -18.56 -12.42 -2.75
C VAL A 146 -18.03 -11.74 -1.48
N GLU A 147 -17.63 -12.54 -0.49
CA GLU A 147 -17.12 -12.05 0.80
C GLU A 147 -15.85 -11.20 0.63
N VAL A 148 -14.86 -11.73 -0.11
CA VAL A 148 -13.64 -10.98 -0.43
C VAL A 148 -13.97 -9.67 -1.16
N SER A 149 -14.96 -9.66 -2.05
CA SER A 149 -15.34 -8.42 -2.76
C SER A 149 -15.96 -7.38 -1.83
N GLN A 150 -16.77 -7.80 -0.86
CA GLN A 150 -17.38 -6.89 0.12
C GLN A 150 -16.32 -6.31 1.06
N GLU A 151 -15.37 -7.13 1.53
CA GLU A 151 -14.27 -6.68 2.38
C GLU A 151 -13.31 -5.73 1.63
N ILE A 152 -13.03 -5.99 0.36
CA ILE A 152 -12.29 -5.04 -0.51
C ILE A 152 -13.04 -3.72 -0.67
N ASP A 153 -14.36 -3.74 -0.86
CA ASP A 153 -15.17 -2.51 -0.96
C ASP A 153 -15.06 -1.68 0.33
N GLU A 154 -15.26 -2.31 1.49
CA GLU A 154 -15.12 -1.65 2.80
C GLU A 154 -13.72 -1.05 2.99
N HIS A 155 -12.67 -1.81 2.65
CA HIS A 155 -11.30 -1.34 2.71
C HIS A 155 -11.05 -0.11 1.81
N LEU A 156 -11.49 -0.16 0.54
CA LEU A 156 -11.31 0.95 -0.40
C LEU A 156 -12.08 2.21 0.04
N LEU A 157 -13.25 2.05 0.64
CA LEU A 157 -14.02 3.17 1.19
C LEU A 157 -13.30 3.80 2.39
N SER A 158 -12.70 2.99 3.26
CA SER A 158 -11.88 3.52 4.36
C SER A 158 -10.65 4.28 3.83
N GLU A 159 -9.93 3.74 2.83
CA GLU A 159 -8.82 4.44 2.18
C GLU A 159 -9.29 5.79 1.57
N GLU A 160 -10.47 5.81 0.94
CA GLU A 160 -11.02 7.04 0.33
C GLU A 160 -11.47 8.07 1.38
N GLU A 161 -12.07 7.63 2.49
CA GLU A 161 -12.42 8.51 3.60
C GLU A 161 -11.18 9.12 4.27
N GLU A 162 -10.13 8.32 4.49
CA GLU A 162 -8.84 8.81 4.99
C GLU A 162 -8.24 9.85 4.04
N VAL A 163 -8.25 9.61 2.73
CA VAL A 163 -7.75 10.58 1.74
C VAL A 163 -8.59 11.88 1.74
N LYS A 164 -9.89 11.80 2.01
CA LYS A 164 -10.76 12.99 2.08
C LYS A 164 -10.56 13.83 3.33
N THR A 165 -10.20 13.22 4.46
CA THR A 165 -9.96 13.92 5.73
C THR A 165 -8.51 14.34 5.91
N THR A 166 -7.59 13.75 5.14
CA THR A 166 -6.17 14.11 5.14
C THR A 166 -5.96 15.48 4.48
N GLU A 167 -5.24 16.34 5.18
CA GLU A 167 -4.75 17.62 4.70
C GLU A 167 -3.23 17.54 4.42
N THR A 168 -2.73 18.48 3.62
CA THR A 168 -1.30 18.53 3.27
C THR A 168 -0.70 19.91 3.49
N LEU A 169 0.52 19.95 4.01
CA LEU A 169 1.34 21.16 4.12
C LEU A 169 2.76 20.86 3.65
N GLU A 170 3.40 21.83 2.98
CA GLU A 170 4.74 21.66 2.43
C GLU A 170 5.60 22.92 2.57
N THR A 171 6.92 22.74 2.54
CA THR A 171 7.90 23.82 2.47
C THR A 171 9.14 23.39 1.71
N GLU A 172 9.80 24.34 1.05
CA GLU A 172 11.06 24.14 0.33
C GLU A 172 12.19 24.91 1.01
N VAL A 173 13.33 24.25 1.16
CA VAL A 173 14.54 24.82 1.74
C VAL A 173 15.69 24.68 0.76
N GLU A 174 16.23 25.81 0.31
CA GLU A 174 17.46 25.80 -0.46
C GLU A 174 18.67 25.50 0.44
N ILE A 175 19.47 24.53 0.03
CA ILE A 175 20.71 24.11 0.73
C ILE A 175 21.90 24.12 -0.23
N LYS A 176 23.12 24.20 0.29
CA LYS A 176 24.36 24.12 -0.50
C LYS A 176 24.89 22.70 -0.62
N ALA A 177 24.59 21.83 0.34
CA ALA A 177 24.96 20.43 0.30
C ALA A 177 24.29 19.70 -0.87
N SER A 178 24.95 18.64 -1.35
CA SER A 178 24.38 17.75 -2.38
C SER A 178 23.18 16.98 -1.84
N ALA A 179 22.23 16.67 -2.73
CA ALA A 179 21.02 15.93 -2.40
C ALA A 179 21.31 14.60 -1.68
N GLU A 180 22.29 13.83 -2.18
CA GLU A 180 22.71 12.56 -1.61
C GLU A 180 23.20 12.71 -0.16
N LYS A 181 24.10 13.67 0.12
CA LYS A 181 24.61 13.91 1.48
C LYS A 181 23.49 14.27 2.47
N PHE A 182 22.55 15.12 2.05
CA PHE A 182 21.43 15.51 2.92
C PHE A 182 20.47 14.34 3.14
N HIS A 183 20.06 13.64 2.08
CA HIS A 183 19.21 12.46 2.19
C HIS A 183 19.83 11.37 3.05
N HIS A 184 21.14 11.15 2.92
CA HIS A 184 21.88 10.19 3.73
C HIS A 184 21.83 10.52 5.23
N MET A 185 21.65 11.78 5.65
CA MET A 185 21.44 12.12 7.07
C MET A 185 20.20 11.45 7.64
N PHE A 186 19.11 11.34 6.88
CA PHE A 186 17.85 10.72 7.34
C PHE A 186 17.79 9.24 7.02
N ALA A 187 18.27 8.83 5.84
CA ALA A 187 18.20 7.43 5.42
C ALA A 187 19.34 6.58 6.01
N GLY A 188 20.58 7.06 6.00
CA GLY A 188 21.74 6.26 6.39
C GLY A 188 22.21 6.45 7.83
N LYS A 189 22.14 7.69 8.33
CA LYS A 189 22.69 8.05 9.64
C LYS A 189 21.77 8.99 10.47
N PRO A 190 20.49 8.65 10.69
CA PRO A 190 19.54 9.53 11.39
C PRO A 190 19.96 9.87 12.83
N HIS A 191 20.67 8.98 13.51
CA HIS A 191 21.30 9.25 14.82
C HIS A 191 22.42 10.31 14.80
N HIS A 192 22.84 10.79 13.63
CA HIS A 192 23.74 11.95 13.50
C HIS A 192 23.00 13.28 13.34
N VAL A 193 21.69 13.27 13.08
CA VAL A 193 20.91 14.51 12.97
C VAL A 193 20.96 15.32 14.27
N SER A 194 20.96 14.67 15.44
CA SER A 194 21.10 15.34 16.74
C SER A 194 22.44 16.05 16.93
N LYS A 195 23.50 15.64 16.22
CA LYS A 195 24.80 16.35 16.23
C LYS A 195 24.79 17.56 15.33
N ALA A 196 24.05 17.49 14.23
CA ALA A 196 23.90 18.59 13.28
C ALA A 196 23.01 19.70 13.83
N THR A 197 21.97 19.35 14.58
CA THR A 197 20.99 20.30 15.12
C THR A 197 20.61 19.99 16.58
N PRO A 198 21.55 20.07 17.54
CA PRO A 198 21.31 19.65 18.93
C PRO A 198 20.25 20.48 19.66
N GLY A 199 19.98 21.70 19.19
CA GLY A 199 18.90 22.55 19.70
C GLY A 199 17.51 22.02 19.35
N ASN A 200 17.35 21.48 18.15
CA ASN A 200 16.07 21.01 17.62
C ASN A 200 15.86 19.51 17.82
N ILE A 201 16.91 18.69 17.66
CA ILE A 201 16.86 17.22 17.80
C ILE A 201 17.85 16.79 18.88
N GLN A 202 17.36 16.15 19.94
CA GLN A 202 18.19 15.71 21.06
C GLN A 202 18.69 14.27 20.88
N SER A 203 17.87 13.36 20.33
CA SER A 203 18.31 12.01 19.97
C SER A 203 17.46 11.41 18.86
N CYS A 204 18.03 10.41 18.20
CA CYS A 204 17.33 9.49 17.32
C CYS A 204 17.83 8.08 17.59
N ASP A 205 16.92 7.22 18.03
CA ASP A 205 17.21 5.86 18.48
C ASP A 205 16.49 4.85 17.58
N LEU A 206 17.18 3.77 17.20
CA LEU A 206 16.58 2.67 16.43
C LEU A 206 15.90 1.71 17.41
N HIS A 207 14.60 1.53 17.27
CA HIS A 207 13.81 0.62 18.11
C HIS A 207 13.64 -0.75 17.46
N GLU A 208 13.45 -0.81 16.15
CA GLU A 208 13.24 -2.06 15.40
C GLU A 208 13.81 -1.96 13.98
N GLY A 209 14.37 -3.06 13.48
CA GLY A 209 14.90 -3.16 12.11
C GLY A 209 16.31 -2.60 11.97
N ASP A 210 16.59 -2.08 10.77
CA ASP A 210 17.88 -1.50 10.36
C ASP A 210 17.69 -0.06 9.87
N TRP A 211 18.72 0.79 10.03
CA TRP A 211 18.68 2.17 9.52
C TRP A 211 18.41 2.22 8.02
N GLY A 212 17.49 3.11 7.60
CA GLY A 212 17.18 3.33 6.18
C GLY A 212 16.44 2.19 5.50
N THR A 213 15.90 1.23 6.25
CA THR A 213 15.14 0.11 5.70
C THR A 213 13.64 0.31 5.92
N VAL A 214 12.83 0.08 4.88
CA VAL A 214 11.36 0.15 4.98
C VAL A 214 10.86 -0.84 6.03
N GLY A 215 9.96 -0.38 6.88
CA GLY A 215 9.42 -1.14 8.01
C GLY A 215 10.13 -0.92 9.34
N SER A 216 11.38 -0.42 9.33
CA SER A 216 12.12 -0.09 10.56
C SER A 216 11.44 1.01 11.37
N ILE A 217 11.67 1.00 12.69
CA ILE A 217 11.08 1.93 13.65
C ILE A 217 12.18 2.76 14.30
N VAL A 218 12.04 4.08 14.20
CA VAL A 218 12.94 5.07 14.81
C VAL A 218 12.19 5.90 15.85
N PHE A 219 12.91 6.39 16.84
CA PHE A 219 12.36 7.21 17.92
C PHE A 219 13.15 8.50 18.05
N TRP A 220 12.45 9.62 17.94
CA TRP A 220 13.00 10.96 18.00
C TRP A 220 12.65 11.62 19.33
N ASN A 221 13.65 12.24 19.95
CA ASN A 221 13.46 13.28 20.95
C ASN A 221 13.81 14.62 20.29
N TYR A 222 12.86 15.55 20.27
CA TYR A 222 13.00 16.85 19.62
C TYR A 222 12.43 17.99 20.47
N VAL A 223 12.85 19.22 20.20
CA VAL A 223 12.30 20.42 20.84
C VAL A 223 11.59 21.23 19.77
N HIS A 224 10.30 21.45 19.96
CA HIS A 224 9.45 22.23 19.05
C HIS A 224 8.62 23.22 19.86
N ASP A 225 8.60 24.48 19.44
CA ASP A 225 8.00 25.61 20.17
C ASP A 225 8.51 25.76 21.62
N GLY A 226 9.77 25.37 21.86
CA GLY A 226 10.41 25.42 23.19
C GLY A 226 10.03 24.28 24.13
N GLU A 227 9.22 23.33 23.69
CA GLU A 227 8.82 22.16 24.46
C GLU A 227 9.53 20.90 23.96
N ALA A 228 10.00 20.07 24.90
CA ALA A 228 10.53 18.75 24.57
C ALA A 228 9.37 17.80 24.21
N LYS A 229 9.47 17.19 23.02
CA LYS A 229 8.50 16.31 22.41
C LYS A 229 9.18 15.03 21.90
N VAL A 230 8.37 14.01 21.66
CA VAL A 230 8.80 12.72 21.12
C VAL A 230 7.96 12.30 19.93
N ALA A 231 8.57 11.59 19.00
CA ALA A 231 7.90 10.95 17.87
C ALA A 231 8.51 9.57 17.63
N LYS A 232 7.67 8.54 17.63
CA LYS A 232 8.03 7.20 17.19
C LYS A 232 7.49 7.03 15.78
N GLU A 233 8.36 6.68 14.86
CA GLU A 233 8.07 6.69 13.43
C GLU A 233 8.43 5.36 12.79
N ARG A 234 7.64 4.93 11.82
CA ARG A 234 7.94 3.81 10.91
C ARG A 234 8.37 4.38 9.57
N ILE A 235 9.43 3.83 8.99
CA ILE A 235 9.84 4.14 7.61
C ILE A 235 8.87 3.46 6.64
N GLU A 236 8.16 4.24 5.83
CA GLU A 236 7.21 3.73 4.82
C GLU A 236 7.81 3.60 3.43
N ALA A 237 8.75 4.49 3.07
CA ALA A 237 9.40 4.47 1.77
C ALA A 237 10.83 5.00 1.86
N VAL A 238 11.73 4.43 1.06
CA VAL A 238 13.09 4.92 0.82
C VAL A 238 13.40 4.76 -0.65
N ASP A 239 13.72 5.86 -1.33
CA ASP A 239 14.09 5.87 -2.75
C ASP A 239 15.40 6.66 -2.89
N PRO A 240 16.57 5.97 -2.87
CA PRO A 240 17.86 6.61 -3.01
C PRO A 240 18.07 7.29 -4.38
N GLU A 241 17.43 6.80 -5.45
CA GLU A 241 17.54 7.41 -6.78
C GLU A 241 16.86 8.78 -6.83
N LYS A 242 15.75 8.93 -6.08
CA LYS A 242 15.02 10.20 -5.94
C LYS A 242 15.44 11.02 -4.71
N ASN A 243 16.40 10.54 -3.91
CA ASN A 243 16.77 11.13 -2.61
C ASN A 243 15.52 11.39 -1.73
N LEU A 244 14.63 10.40 -1.65
CA LEU A 244 13.36 10.48 -0.94
C LEU A 244 13.31 9.50 0.23
N ILE A 245 12.70 9.93 1.33
CA ILE A 245 12.35 9.09 2.47
C ILE A 245 11.01 9.53 3.06
N THR A 246 10.17 8.57 3.45
CA THR A 246 8.86 8.81 4.07
C THR A 246 8.76 8.10 5.41
N PHE A 247 8.30 8.83 6.43
CA PHE A 247 8.07 8.36 7.78
C PHE A 247 6.59 8.51 8.15
N ARG A 248 6.00 7.50 8.78
CA ARG A 248 4.70 7.61 9.46
C ARG A 248 4.90 7.67 10.96
N VAL A 249 4.34 8.69 11.60
CA VAL A 249 4.29 8.77 13.06
C VAL A 249 3.28 7.75 13.56
N ILE A 250 3.71 6.88 14.47
CA ILE A 250 2.87 5.81 15.05
C ILE A 250 2.60 6.02 16.54
N GLU A 251 3.48 6.71 17.27
CA GLU A 251 3.29 7.12 18.66
C GLU A 251 4.02 8.46 18.91
N GLY A 252 3.62 9.23 19.93
CA GLY A 252 4.32 10.45 20.33
C GLY A 252 3.41 11.67 20.44
N ASP A 253 4.00 12.85 20.61
CA ASP A 253 3.27 14.10 20.86
C ASP A 253 2.38 14.51 19.69
N LEU A 254 2.81 14.28 18.44
CA LEU A 254 1.98 14.56 17.25
C LEU A 254 0.67 13.75 17.28
N MET A 255 0.69 12.52 17.80
CA MET A 255 -0.52 11.67 17.87
C MET A 255 -1.53 12.13 18.92
N LYS A 256 -1.23 13.19 19.70
CA LYS A 256 -2.18 13.85 20.61
C LYS A 256 -3.06 14.87 19.88
N GLU A 257 -2.64 15.31 18.71
CA GLU A 257 -3.28 16.37 17.90
C GLU A 257 -3.80 15.79 16.58
N TYR A 258 -3.10 14.81 16.01
CA TYR A 258 -3.40 14.23 14.70
C TYR A 258 -3.69 12.73 14.81
N LYS A 259 -4.68 12.24 14.05
CA LYS A 259 -5.01 10.81 13.92
C LYS A 259 -3.99 10.07 13.05
N SER A 260 -3.44 10.77 12.07
CA SER A 260 -2.42 10.31 11.14
C SER A 260 -1.46 11.47 10.87
N PHE A 261 -0.17 11.17 10.78
CA PHE A 261 0.85 12.15 10.41
C PHE A 261 1.98 11.44 9.65
N VAL A 262 2.21 11.85 8.41
CA VAL A 262 3.22 11.31 7.50
C VAL A 262 4.14 12.45 7.09
N ILE A 263 5.44 12.20 7.13
CA ILE A 263 6.51 13.15 6.81
C ILE A 263 7.29 12.58 5.63
N THR A 264 7.31 13.30 4.51
CA THR A 264 8.16 12.97 3.36
C THR A 264 9.22 14.04 3.19
N ILE A 265 10.47 13.59 3.02
CA ILE A 265 11.62 14.44 2.72
C ILE A 265 12.13 14.02 1.35
N GLN A 266 12.16 14.95 0.41
CA GLN A 266 12.75 14.74 -0.92
C GLN A 266 13.79 15.81 -1.21
N VAL A 267 14.96 15.42 -1.70
CA VAL A 267 16.04 16.36 -2.01
C VAL A 267 16.37 16.36 -3.50
N THR A 268 16.23 17.50 -4.16
CA THR A 268 16.46 17.61 -5.61
C THR A 268 17.65 18.54 -5.90
N PRO A 269 18.64 18.13 -6.71
CA PRO A 269 19.71 19.02 -7.15
C PRO A 269 19.16 20.24 -7.91
N LYS A 270 19.74 21.44 -7.67
CA LYS A 270 19.32 22.64 -8.41
C LYS A 270 19.70 22.55 -9.89
N HIS A 271 18.81 22.99 -10.77
CA HIS A 271 19.10 23.03 -12.21
C HIS A 271 20.17 24.10 -12.52
N GLY A 272 21.33 23.68 -13.03
CA GLY A 272 22.37 24.60 -13.50
C GLY A 272 23.20 25.31 -12.42
N GLY A 273 23.16 24.85 -11.16
CA GLY A 273 23.93 25.43 -10.05
C GLY A 273 24.48 24.38 -9.08
N SER A 274 25.24 24.84 -8.08
CA SER A 274 25.64 24.02 -6.94
C SER A 274 24.56 24.02 -5.86
N GLY A 275 24.44 22.89 -5.15
CA GLY A 275 23.48 22.73 -4.06
C GLY A 275 22.16 22.10 -4.51
N SER A 276 21.21 22.10 -3.59
CA SER A 276 19.97 21.31 -3.70
C SER A 276 18.79 22.07 -3.10
N VAL A 277 17.59 21.54 -3.30
CA VAL A 277 16.35 21.97 -2.65
C VAL A 277 15.81 20.79 -1.87
N VAL A 278 15.57 20.99 -0.58
CA VAL A 278 14.89 20.03 0.29
C VAL A 278 13.42 20.38 0.29
N HIS A 279 12.58 19.44 -0.13
CA HIS A 279 11.13 19.52 -0.05
C HIS A 279 10.66 18.70 1.14
N TRP A 280 10.03 19.37 2.10
CA TRP A 280 9.33 18.73 3.21
C TRP A 280 7.84 18.75 2.91
N HIS A 281 7.22 17.58 3.00
CA HIS A 281 5.81 17.39 2.76
C HIS A 281 5.19 16.65 3.93
N PHE A 282 4.17 17.24 4.54
CA PHE A 282 3.39 16.67 5.62
C PHE A 282 2.00 16.31 5.13
N GLU A 283 1.59 15.07 5.38
CA GLU A 283 0.21 14.62 5.21
C GLU A 283 -0.35 14.27 6.58
N TYR A 284 -1.43 14.91 6.99
CA TYR A 284 -1.94 14.77 8.34
C TYR A 284 -3.46 14.81 8.40
N GLU A 285 -4.03 14.12 9.38
CA GLU A 285 -5.46 14.18 9.68
C GLU A 285 -5.63 14.70 11.11
N LYS A 286 -6.33 15.82 11.28
CA LYS A 286 -6.62 16.39 12.60
C LYS A 286 -7.56 15.47 13.40
N ILE A 287 -7.38 15.39 14.72
CA ILE A 287 -8.34 14.67 15.59
C ILE A 287 -9.72 15.33 15.57
N ASN A 288 -9.77 16.66 15.49
CA ASN A 288 -10.98 17.46 15.31
C ASN A 288 -10.63 18.85 14.76
N GLU A 289 -11.65 19.66 14.45
CA GLU A 289 -11.48 21.00 13.84
C GLU A 289 -10.80 22.05 14.73
N GLU A 290 -10.69 21.82 16.05
CA GLU A 290 -10.05 22.74 16.98
C GLU A 290 -8.52 22.61 16.98
N VAL A 291 -7.99 21.51 16.45
CA VAL A 291 -6.55 21.29 16.28
C VAL A 291 -6.04 22.24 15.20
N ALA A 292 -4.93 22.93 15.48
CA ALA A 292 -4.31 23.84 14.51
C ALA A 292 -3.58 23.07 13.41
N HIS A 293 -3.35 23.71 12.27
CA HIS A 293 -2.48 23.17 11.24
C HIS A 293 -1.01 23.15 11.73
N PRO A 294 -0.18 22.18 11.30
CA PRO A 294 1.22 22.05 11.73
C PRO A 294 2.17 23.07 11.08
N GLU A 295 1.76 24.34 10.95
CA GLU A 295 2.56 25.39 10.31
C GLU A 295 3.88 25.67 11.05
N THR A 296 3.88 25.60 12.38
CA THR A 296 5.11 25.76 13.17
C THR A 296 6.10 24.60 12.94
N LEU A 297 5.62 23.40 12.59
CA LEU A 297 6.48 22.28 12.21
C LEU A 297 7.16 22.50 10.86
N LEU A 298 6.56 23.25 9.92
CA LEU A 298 7.26 23.63 8.68
C LEU A 298 8.44 24.55 8.99
N GLN A 299 8.26 25.49 9.92
CA GLN A 299 9.35 26.36 10.36
C GLN A 299 10.46 25.56 11.06
N PHE A 300 10.09 24.60 11.90
CA PHE A 300 11.03 23.65 12.50
C PHE A 300 11.81 22.86 11.44
N ALA A 301 11.13 22.34 10.40
CA ALA A 301 11.78 21.63 9.29
C ALA A 301 12.75 22.52 8.51
N VAL A 302 12.41 23.80 8.32
CA VAL A 302 13.29 24.81 7.71
C VAL A 302 14.56 25.02 8.53
N GLU A 303 14.44 25.15 9.84
CA GLU A 303 15.57 25.36 10.77
C GLU A 303 16.48 24.13 10.83
N VAL A 304 15.90 22.95 11.04
CA VAL A 304 16.62 21.66 11.00
C VAL A 304 17.39 21.51 9.69
N SER A 305 16.78 21.85 8.55
CA SER A 305 17.43 21.71 7.24
C SER A 305 18.62 22.65 7.07
N LYS A 306 18.52 23.90 7.54
CA LYS A 306 19.63 24.86 7.47
C LYS A 306 20.79 24.46 8.36
N GLU A 307 20.52 23.99 9.57
CA GLU A 307 21.58 23.53 10.50
C GLU A 307 22.26 22.25 9.98
N ILE A 308 21.51 21.32 9.38
CA ILE A 308 22.08 20.16 8.70
C ILE A 308 22.95 20.58 7.51
N ASP A 309 22.51 21.55 6.69
CA ASP A 309 23.32 22.07 5.58
C ASP A 309 24.65 22.63 6.09
N GLU A 310 24.63 23.50 7.09
CA GLU A 310 25.84 24.07 7.71
C GLU A 310 26.76 22.99 8.29
N HIS A 311 26.20 21.98 8.96
CA HIS A 311 26.94 20.85 9.49
C HIS A 311 27.64 20.05 8.38
N LEU A 312 26.92 19.72 7.30
CA LEU A 312 27.46 18.95 6.17
C LEU A 312 28.57 19.70 5.43
N LEU A 313 28.48 21.02 5.32
CA LEU A 313 29.53 21.86 4.72
C LEU A 313 30.77 21.98 5.61
N ALA A 314 30.64 21.83 6.93
CA ALA A 314 31.76 21.85 7.86
C ALA A 314 32.52 20.51 7.93
N GLU A 315 31.91 19.41 7.46
CA GLU A 315 32.55 18.09 7.32
C GLU A 315 33.38 17.95 6.03
N GLU A 316 33.34 18.93 5.10
CA GLU A 316 34.14 18.96 3.85
C GLU A 316 35.56 19.50 4.04
#